data_AF-A0A3Q7SBN3-F1
#
_entry.id   AF-A0A3Q7SBN3-F1
#
_cell.length_a   1.000
_cell.length_b   1.000
_cell.length_c   1.000
_cell.angle_alpha   90.00
_cell.angle_beta   90.00
_cell.angle_gamma   90.00
#
_symmetry.space_group_name_H-M   'P 1'
#
loop_
_entity.id
_entity.type
_entity.pdbx_description
1 polymer ?
#
loop_
_entity_poly.entity_id
_entity_poly.type
_entity_poly.pdbx_seq_one_letter_code
_entity_poly.pdbx_strand_id
1 'polypeptide(L)'
;MEAFLESRSRLWAGGPAPGQFYHIPPSSVASVEPAFSPYGGSVTRTQNPMVTGTSVLGVKFEGGVVIAADMLGSYGSLARFRNISRIMRVNDSTMLGASGDYADFQYLKQVLGQMVIDEELLGDGHSYSPRAIHSWLTRAMYSRRSKMNPLWNTMVIGGYADGESFLGYVDMLGVAYEAPSLATGYGAYLAQPLLREVLEKQPVLSQTEARELVERCMRVLYYRDARSYNRFQIATVTEKGVEIEGPLSAETNWEIAHMISGFE
;
A
#
# COMPACT_ATOMS: atom_id res chain seq x y z
N MET A 1 -42.44 6.99 -52.90
CA MET A 1 -41.25 7.76 -53.33
C MET A 1 -40.54 8.25 -52.07
N GLU A 2 -40.12 7.31 -51.24
CA GLU A 2 -39.43 7.53 -49.96
C GLU A 2 -38.29 6.52 -49.91
N ALA A 3 -37.11 6.95 -50.34
CA ALA A 3 -35.88 6.18 -50.24
C ALA A 3 -34.70 7.13 -50.46
N PHE A 4 -34.50 8.08 -49.55
CA PHE A 4 -33.29 8.90 -49.53
C PHE A 4 -33.16 9.51 -48.14
N LEU A 5 -32.63 8.76 -47.17
CA LEU A 5 -32.00 9.30 -45.94
C LEU A 5 -31.38 8.18 -45.07
N GLU A 6 -30.64 7.24 -45.65
CA GLU A 6 -29.84 6.30 -44.85
C GLU A 6 -28.47 6.02 -45.49
N SER A 7 -27.53 6.95 -45.29
CA SER A 7 -26.10 6.61 -45.35
C SER A 7 -25.25 7.57 -44.51
N ARG A 8 -25.45 7.55 -43.19
CA ARG A 8 -24.42 8.04 -42.26
C ARG A 8 -23.69 6.83 -41.68
N SER A 9 -22.50 6.59 -42.24
CA SER A 9 -21.37 5.83 -41.69
C SER A 9 -21.61 5.12 -40.36
N ARG A 10 -22.02 3.85 -40.42
CA ARG A 10 -21.93 2.89 -39.30
C ARG A 10 -20.49 2.41 -39.12
N LEU A 11 -19.58 3.32 -38.77
CA LEU A 11 -18.19 2.95 -38.48
C LEU A 11 -18.03 2.36 -37.07
N TRP A 12 -19.02 2.54 -36.19
CA TRP A 12 -18.98 2.10 -34.79
C TRP A 12 -20.36 1.67 -34.25
N ALA A 13 -21.03 0.74 -34.92
CA ALA A 13 -22.25 0.11 -34.41
C ALA A 13 -21.92 -1.22 -33.72
N GLY A 14 -21.39 -1.16 -32.49
CA GLY A 14 -21.07 -2.37 -31.71
C GLY A 14 -19.98 -2.24 -30.64
N GLY A 15 -19.37 -1.06 -30.46
CA GLY A 15 -18.41 -0.82 -29.39
C GLY A 15 -19.10 -0.48 -28.05
N PRO A 16 -18.44 -0.74 -26.91
CA PRO A 16 -18.95 -0.33 -25.60
C PRO A 16 -19.04 1.20 -25.52
N ALA A 17 -20.01 1.70 -24.74
CA ALA A 17 -20.10 3.12 -24.42
C ALA A 17 -18.85 3.58 -23.64
N PRO A 18 -18.50 4.88 -23.68
CA PRO A 18 -17.36 5.43 -22.94
C PRO A 18 -17.42 5.03 -21.45
N GLY A 19 -16.34 4.47 -20.92
CA GLY A 19 -16.25 4.00 -19.53
C GLY A 19 -16.61 2.53 -19.29
N GLN A 20 -16.95 1.76 -20.33
CA GLN A 20 -17.19 0.31 -20.25
C GLN A 20 -16.08 -0.48 -20.97
N PHE A 21 -15.70 -1.63 -20.43
CA PHE A 21 -14.72 -2.53 -21.06
C PHE A 21 -15.33 -3.26 -22.27
N TYR A 22 -14.48 -3.54 -23.27
CA TYR A 22 -14.86 -4.30 -24.45
C TYR A 22 -15.03 -5.78 -24.12
N HIS A 23 -16.21 -6.33 -24.32
CA HIS A 23 -16.46 -7.76 -24.16
C HIS A 23 -16.32 -8.46 -25.52
N ILE A 24 -15.24 -9.23 -25.71
CA ILE A 24 -15.06 -10.03 -26.92
C ILE A 24 -16.06 -11.21 -26.84
N PRO A 25 -16.97 -11.38 -27.81
CA PRO A 25 -17.89 -12.52 -27.80
C PRO A 25 -17.08 -13.81 -27.98
N PRO A 26 -17.40 -14.89 -27.24
CA PRO A 26 -16.73 -16.17 -27.42
C PRO A 26 -17.02 -16.68 -28.83
N SER A 27 -15.97 -17.10 -29.54
CA SER A 27 -16.10 -17.71 -30.86
C SER A 27 -16.92 -18.99 -30.76
N SER A 28 -17.93 -19.11 -31.60
CA SER A 28 -18.73 -20.33 -31.78
C SER A 28 -17.89 -21.40 -32.49
N VAL A 29 -16.95 -22.00 -31.77
CA VAL A 29 -16.32 -23.25 -32.19
C VAL A 29 -16.78 -24.29 -31.18
N ALA A 30 -17.74 -25.12 -31.60
CA ALA A 30 -18.16 -26.28 -30.84
C ALA A 30 -16.95 -27.24 -30.73
N SER A 31 -16.26 -27.19 -29.59
CA SER A 31 -15.25 -28.16 -29.22
C SER A 31 -15.74 -28.91 -27.99
N VAL A 32 -16.05 -30.19 -28.20
CA VAL A 32 -16.16 -31.27 -27.23
C VAL A 32 -15.33 -30.97 -25.98
N GLU A 33 -15.98 -30.91 -24.81
CA GLU A 33 -15.29 -30.80 -23.52
C GLU A 33 -14.34 -31.99 -23.34
N PRO A 34 -13.02 -31.79 -23.23
CA PRO A 34 -12.17 -32.78 -22.62
C PRO A 34 -12.30 -32.61 -21.11
N ALA A 35 -12.79 -33.66 -20.44
CA ALA A 35 -12.66 -33.81 -19.01
C ALA A 35 -11.20 -33.57 -18.59
N PHE A 36 -10.99 -32.68 -17.62
CA PHE A 36 -9.72 -32.39 -16.95
C PHE A 36 -8.57 -31.87 -17.84
N SER A 37 -8.49 -30.54 -17.99
CA SER A 37 -7.19 -29.87 -18.18
C SER A 37 -6.53 -29.70 -16.79
N PRO A 38 -5.31 -30.21 -16.55
CA PRO A 38 -4.59 -30.01 -15.28
C PRO A 38 -4.08 -28.57 -15.11
N TYR A 39 -4.20 -27.75 -16.15
CA TYR A 39 -3.98 -26.31 -16.09
C TYR A 39 -5.31 -25.63 -16.37
N GLY A 40 -6.01 -25.25 -15.30
CA GLY A 40 -7.08 -24.26 -15.39
C GLY A 40 -6.52 -22.98 -16.02
N GLY A 41 -7.37 -22.22 -16.72
CA GLY A 41 -6.98 -20.92 -17.27
C GLY A 41 -6.28 -20.04 -16.23
N SER A 42 -5.50 -19.04 -16.68
CA SER A 42 -4.76 -18.15 -15.79
C SER A 42 -5.66 -17.62 -14.66
N VAL A 43 -5.32 -17.97 -13.42
CA VAL A 43 -6.08 -17.53 -12.25
C VAL A 43 -5.94 -16.01 -12.13
N THR A 44 -7.02 -15.29 -12.40
CA THR A 44 -7.05 -13.81 -12.39
C THR A 44 -7.27 -13.21 -11.00
N ARG A 45 -7.45 -14.06 -9.96
CA ARG A 45 -7.76 -13.63 -8.59
C ARG A 45 -6.68 -14.06 -7.60
N THR A 46 -6.32 -13.18 -6.66
CA THR A 46 -5.38 -13.48 -5.59
C THR A 46 -6.02 -14.49 -4.62
N GLN A 47 -5.41 -15.67 -4.50
CA GLN A 47 -5.81 -16.70 -3.51
C GLN A 47 -4.71 -16.93 -2.47
N ASN A 48 -3.46 -16.65 -2.85
CA ASN A 48 -2.29 -16.65 -2.01
C ASN A 48 -1.40 -15.48 -2.46
N PRO A 49 -0.76 -14.75 -1.54
CA PRO A 49 0.17 -13.69 -1.91
C PRO A 49 1.44 -14.29 -2.53
N MET A 50 2.00 -13.62 -3.54
CA MET A 50 3.16 -14.12 -4.30
C MET A 50 4.45 -13.39 -3.94
N VAL A 51 4.49 -12.09 -4.24
CA VAL A 51 5.63 -11.23 -3.89
C VAL A 51 5.16 -10.31 -2.80
N THR A 52 5.76 -10.42 -1.61
CA THR A 52 5.30 -9.72 -0.43
C THR A 52 6.29 -8.70 0.08
N GLY A 53 5.75 -7.57 0.53
CA GLY A 53 6.43 -6.63 1.42
C GLY A 53 6.04 -6.90 2.87
N THR A 54 6.96 -6.66 3.80
CA THR A 54 6.74 -6.93 5.23
C THR A 54 6.26 -5.69 5.96
N SER A 55 7.03 -5.14 6.88
CA SER A 55 6.56 -4.18 7.87
C SER A 55 6.49 -2.77 7.30
N VAL A 56 5.46 -2.02 7.67
CA VAL A 56 5.32 -0.57 7.47
C VAL A 56 5.12 0.04 8.84
N LEU A 57 5.87 1.09 9.15
CA LEU A 57 5.79 1.82 10.41
C LEU A 57 5.22 3.21 10.16
N GLY A 58 4.44 3.74 11.10
CA GLY A 58 3.93 5.10 11.07
C GLY A 58 3.83 5.71 12.46
N VAL A 59 4.17 6.99 12.60
CA VAL A 59 4.01 7.74 13.85
C VAL A 59 3.63 9.19 13.57
N LYS A 60 2.70 9.72 14.38
CA LYS A 60 2.32 11.14 14.36
C LYS A 60 3.36 11.97 15.12
N PHE A 61 3.58 13.19 14.66
CA PHE A 61 4.38 14.20 15.37
C PHE A 61 3.70 15.56 15.24
N GLU A 62 4.22 16.57 15.93
CA GLU A 62 3.69 17.93 15.86
C GLU A 62 3.84 18.51 14.45
N GLY A 63 2.71 18.79 13.79
CA GLY A 63 2.70 19.35 12.43
C GLY A 63 2.86 18.32 11.30
N GLY A 64 2.77 17.01 11.60
CA GLY A 64 2.83 16.01 10.53
C GLY A 64 2.78 14.55 10.95
N VAL A 65 3.09 13.69 9.97
CA VAL A 65 3.17 12.23 10.12
C VAL A 65 4.38 11.71 9.36
N VAL A 66 5.06 10.71 9.92
CA VAL A 66 6.15 10.00 9.25
C VAL A 66 5.78 8.52 9.08
N ILE A 67 6.08 7.98 7.90
CA ILE A 67 5.91 6.56 7.55
C ILE A 67 7.25 6.02 7.03
N ALA A 68 7.60 4.79 7.41
CA ALA A 68 8.76 4.10 6.86
C ALA A 68 8.44 2.68 6.42
N ALA A 69 9.13 2.25 5.37
CA ALA A 69 9.03 0.90 4.83
C ALA A 69 10.36 0.49 4.18
N ASP A 70 10.77 -0.76 4.34
CA ASP A 70 11.90 -1.31 3.58
C ASP A 70 11.56 -1.51 2.10
N MET A 71 12.59 -1.61 1.27
CA MET A 71 12.46 -1.64 -0.20
C MET A 71 12.50 -3.06 -0.79
N LEU A 72 12.12 -4.08 0.00
CA LEU A 72 12.21 -5.49 -0.39
C LEU A 72 10.87 -6.07 -0.82
N GLY A 73 10.89 -6.75 -1.96
CA GLY A 73 9.85 -7.68 -2.42
C GLY A 73 10.36 -9.11 -2.34
N SER A 74 9.87 -9.87 -1.37
CA SER A 74 10.25 -11.26 -1.14
C SER A 74 9.34 -12.21 -1.90
N TYR A 75 9.91 -13.23 -2.55
CA TYR A 75 9.17 -14.36 -3.12
C TYR A 75 9.39 -15.58 -2.22
N GLY A 76 8.51 -15.74 -1.24
CA GLY A 76 8.73 -16.68 -0.14
C GLY A 76 9.99 -16.28 0.67
N SER A 77 11.01 -17.12 0.66
CA SER A 77 12.28 -16.84 1.32
C SER A 77 13.31 -16.10 0.48
N LEU A 78 13.11 -16.05 -0.84
CA LEU A 78 14.03 -15.42 -1.76
C LEU A 78 13.82 -13.90 -1.78
N ALA A 79 14.85 -13.15 -1.44
CA ALA A 79 14.92 -11.70 -1.62
C ALA A 79 15.05 -11.33 -3.11
N ARG A 80 13.92 -11.43 -3.85
CA ARG A 80 13.86 -11.36 -5.30
C ARG A 80 14.01 -9.94 -5.84
N PHE A 81 13.32 -8.96 -5.27
CA PHE A 81 13.36 -7.57 -5.73
C PHE A 81 13.82 -6.66 -4.59
N ARG A 82 15.00 -6.03 -4.74
CA ARG A 82 15.70 -5.35 -3.63
C ARG A 82 15.59 -3.82 -3.65
N ASN A 83 14.78 -3.28 -4.56
CA ASN A 83 14.63 -1.83 -4.75
C ASN A 83 13.22 -1.49 -5.24
N ILE A 84 12.20 -1.97 -4.53
CA ILE A 84 10.80 -1.63 -4.80
C ILE A 84 10.32 -0.52 -3.85
N SER A 85 9.50 0.40 -4.35
CA SER A 85 8.87 1.43 -3.51
C SER A 85 7.57 0.88 -2.94
N ARG A 86 7.46 0.82 -1.62
CA ARG A 86 6.22 0.42 -0.91
C ARG A 86 5.46 1.60 -0.31
N ILE A 87 5.95 2.80 -0.57
CA ILE A 87 5.30 4.06 -0.23
C ILE A 87 4.78 4.72 -1.52
N MET A 88 3.58 5.28 -1.45
CA MET A 88 2.92 6.03 -2.49
C MET A 88 2.50 7.40 -1.95
N ARG A 89 2.85 8.47 -2.65
CA ARG A 89 2.18 9.76 -2.51
C ARG A 89 0.82 9.66 -3.22
N VAL A 90 -0.26 9.92 -2.49
CA VAL A 90 -1.63 9.87 -3.04
C VAL A 90 -1.98 11.22 -3.63
N ASN A 91 -1.79 12.28 -2.86
CA ASN A 91 -1.88 13.69 -3.27
C ASN A 91 -0.89 14.50 -2.41
N ASP A 92 -1.05 15.83 -2.36
CA ASP A 92 -0.11 16.71 -1.64
C ASP A 92 -0.19 16.58 -0.12
N SER A 93 -1.32 16.12 0.43
CA SER A 93 -1.58 16.03 1.87
C SER A 93 -1.64 14.60 2.40
N THR A 94 -1.51 13.59 1.53
CA THR A 94 -1.75 12.17 1.87
C THR A 94 -0.68 11.25 1.28
N MET A 95 -0.18 10.35 2.12
CA MET A 95 0.73 9.26 1.75
C MET A 95 0.18 7.90 2.23
N LEU A 96 0.58 6.85 1.52
CA LEU A 96 0.13 5.48 1.73
C LEU A 96 1.34 4.54 1.76
N GLY A 97 1.49 3.78 2.85
CA GLY A 97 2.44 2.68 2.96
C GLY A 97 1.72 1.33 2.93
N ALA A 98 2.21 0.38 2.14
CA ALA A 98 1.57 -0.93 1.97
C ALA A 98 2.47 -2.11 2.35
N SER A 99 1.86 -3.06 3.05
CA SER A 99 2.36 -4.40 3.36
C SER A 99 1.53 -5.46 2.63
N GLY A 100 2.04 -6.68 2.57
CA GLY A 100 1.35 -7.79 1.92
C GLY A 100 1.69 -7.91 0.43
N ASP A 101 0.73 -8.35 -0.39
CA ASP A 101 0.98 -8.65 -1.80
C ASP A 101 1.26 -7.39 -2.64
N TYR A 102 2.38 -7.39 -3.35
CA TYR A 102 2.83 -6.23 -4.11
C TYR A 102 2.02 -5.98 -5.39
N ALA A 103 1.46 -7.03 -6.01
CA ALA A 103 0.63 -6.87 -7.21
C ALA A 103 -0.72 -6.23 -6.86
N ASP A 104 -1.33 -6.66 -5.75
CA ASP A 104 -2.55 -6.04 -5.22
C ASP A 104 -2.30 -4.55 -4.83
N PHE A 105 -1.11 -4.23 -4.28
CA PHE A 105 -0.72 -2.84 -4.03
C PHE A 105 -0.60 -2.01 -5.33
N GLN A 106 -0.01 -2.57 -6.39
CA GLN A 106 0.06 -1.90 -7.69
C GLN A 106 -1.32 -1.64 -8.28
N TYR A 107 -2.25 -2.58 -8.14
CA TYR A 107 -3.64 -2.39 -8.54
C TYR A 107 -4.29 -1.22 -7.79
N LEU A 108 -4.17 -1.18 -6.47
CA LEU A 108 -4.70 -0.08 -5.66
C LEU A 108 -4.07 1.27 -6.03
N LYS A 109 -2.76 1.29 -6.30
CA LYS A 109 -2.04 2.49 -6.74
C LYS A 109 -2.62 3.08 -8.03
N GLN A 110 -2.99 2.23 -8.99
CA GLN A 110 -3.63 2.69 -10.24
C GLN A 110 -5.03 3.25 -9.98
N VAL A 111 -5.84 2.56 -9.17
CA VAL A 111 -7.20 2.99 -8.86
C VAL A 111 -7.20 4.32 -8.09
N LEU A 112 -6.37 4.46 -7.05
CA LEU A 112 -6.23 5.70 -6.30
C LEU A 112 -5.70 6.83 -7.18
N GLY A 113 -4.71 6.56 -8.04
CA GLY A 113 -4.16 7.56 -8.94
C GLY A 113 -5.23 8.12 -9.87
N GLN A 114 -6.04 7.26 -10.49
CA GLN A 114 -7.13 7.73 -11.36
C GLN A 114 -8.18 8.53 -10.59
N MET A 115 -8.57 8.05 -9.40
CA MET A 115 -9.55 8.77 -8.57
C MET A 115 -9.09 10.17 -8.19
N VAL A 116 -7.82 10.33 -7.80
CA VAL A 116 -7.27 11.64 -7.44
C VAL A 116 -7.20 12.55 -8.67
N ILE A 117 -6.76 12.03 -9.82
CA ILE A 117 -6.71 12.78 -11.08
C ILE A 117 -8.11 13.27 -11.48
N ASP A 118 -9.12 12.40 -11.41
CA ASP A 118 -10.49 12.77 -11.79
C ASP A 118 -11.04 13.91 -10.92
N GLU A 119 -10.74 13.90 -9.63
CA GLU A 119 -11.13 14.98 -8.69
C GLU A 119 -10.39 16.28 -8.99
N GLU A 120 -9.07 16.22 -9.20
CA GLU A 120 -8.26 17.40 -9.51
C GLU A 120 -8.67 18.06 -10.84
N LEU A 121 -9.12 17.26 -11.82
CA LEU A 121 -9.60 17.76 -13.11
C LEU A 121 -10.90 18.55 -13.03
N LEU A 122 -11.73 18.34 -11.98
CA LEU A 122 -12.94 19.15 -11.78
C LEU A 122 -12.60 20.60 -11.43
N GLY A 123 -11.48 20.82 -10.72
CA GLY A 123 -10.94 22.15 -10.45
C GLY A 123 -11.87 23.08 -9.67
N ASP A 124 -12.79 22.52 -8.89
CA ASP A 124 -13.80 23.27 -8.12
C ASP A 124 -13.30 23.73 -6.74
N GLY A 125 -12.03 23.46 -6.43
CA GLY A 125 -11.37 23.82 -5.18
C GLY A 125 -11.46 22.76 -4.07
N HIS A 126 -12.06 21.59 -4.34
CA HIS A 126 -12.09 20.48 -3.40
C HIS A 126 -11.00 19.45 -3.70
N SER A 127 -10.65 18.66 -2.69
CA SER A 127 -9.67 17.57 -2.80
C SER A 127 -9.98 16.49 -1.77
N TYR A 128 -9.55 15.25 -2.03
CA TYR A 128 -9.74 14.18 -1.06
C TYR A 128 -8.85 14.37 0.18
N SER A 129 -9.49 14.44 1.35
CA SER A 129 -8.81 14.45 2.64
C SER A 129 -8.26 13.07 3.01
N PRO A 130 -7.26 12.98 3.92
CA PRO A 130 -6.74 11.70 4.39
C PRO A 130 -7.82 10.77 4.95
N ARG A 131 -8.80 11.33 5.68
CA ARG A 131 -9.97 10.61 6.23
C ARG A 131 -10.86 10.05 5.12
N ALA A 132 -11.08 10.80 4.04
CA ALA A 132 -11.90 10.35 2.91
C ALA A 132 -11.24 9.14 2.19
N ILE A 133 -9.93 9.23 1.93
CA ILE A 133 -9.16 8.13 1.33
C ILE A 133 -9.16 6.89 2.24
N HIS A 134 -9.00 7.06 3.55
CA HIS A 134 -9.06 5.97 4.53
C HIS A 134 -10.43 5.27 4.56
N SER A 135 -11.52 6.05 4.54
CA SER A 135 -12.88 5.53 4.45
C SER A 135 -13.08 4.74 3.15
N TRP A 136 -12.68 5.30 2.01
CA TRP A 136 -12.77 4.64 0.70
C TRP A 136 -12.01 3.31 0.68
N LEU A 137 -10.76 3.30 1.16
CA LEU A 137 -9.95 2.08 1.24
C LEU A 137 -10.64 1.01 2.11
N THR A 138 -11.21 1.42 3.24
CA THR A 138 -11.97 0.50 4.12
C THR A 138 -13.14 -0.13 3.37
N ARG A 139 -13.90 0.64 2.57
CA ARG A 139 -15.01 0.12 1.77
C ARG A 139 -14.53 -0.78 0.62
N ALA A 140 -13.43 -0.43 -0.03
CA ALA A 140 -12.83 -1.23 -1.10
C ALA A 140 -12.37 -2.60 -0.58
N MET A 141 -11.63 -2.64 0.53
CA MET A 141 -11.15 -3.87 1.17
C MET A 141 -12.32 -4.74 1.64
N TYR A 142 -13.31 -4.14 2.32
CA TYR A 142 -14.48 -4.85 2.80
C TYR A 142 -15.30 -5.47 1.65
N SER A 143 -15.51 -4.72 0.57
CA SER A 143 -16.26 -5.20 -0.60
C SER A 143 -15.57 -6.37 -1.30
N ARG A 144 -14.23 -6.33 -1.41
CA ARG A 144 -13.43 -7.43 -1.96
C ARG A 144 -13.48 -8.67 -1.08
N ARG A 145 -13.37 -8.49 0.24
CA ARG A 145 -13.54 -9.56 1.22
C ARG A 145 -14.92 -10.22 1.14
N SER A 146 -16.01 -9.45 1.06
CA SER A 146 -17.38 -9.99 0.98
C SER A 146 -17.64 -10.85 -0.26
N LYS A 147 -16.86 -10.68 -1.32
CA LYS A 147 -16.90 -11.52 -2.53
C LYS A 147 -15.99 -12.75 -2.44
N MET A 148 -15.44 -13.05 -1.26
CA MET A 148 -14.46 -14.11 -1.04
C MET A 148 -13.24 -14.00 -1.98
N ASN A 149 -12.87 -12.76 -2.32
CA ASN A 149 -11.74 -12.42 -3.18
C ASN A 149 -11.04 -11.16 -2.63
N PRO A 150 -10.43 -11.23 -1.43
CA PRO A 150 -9.83 -10.08 -0.76
C PRO A 150 -8.60 -9.56 -1.54
N LEU A 151 -8.23 -8.32 -1.27
CA LEU A 151 -6.90 -7.80 -1.59
C LEU A 151 -5.99 -8.10 -0.40
N TRP A 152 -4.82 -8.70 -0.65
CA TRP A 152 -3.97 -9.25 0.41
C TRP A 152 -3.01 -8.20 0.99
N ASN A 153 -3.54 -7.02 1.32
CA ASN A 153 -2.75 -5.91 1.83
C ASN A 153 -3.17 -5.49 3.23
N THR A 154 -2.19 -4.98 3.96
CA THR A 154 -2.40 -4.16 5.15
C THR A 154 -1.76 -2.81 4.87
N MET A 155 -2.51 -1.74 5.09
CA MET A 155 -2.13 -0.40 4.67
C MET A 155 -2.13 0.57 5.85
N VAL A 156 -1.17 1.48 5.81
CA VAL A 156 -1.05 2.63 6.71
C VAL A 156 -1.20 3.89 5.88
N ILE A 157 -2.18 4.72 6.21
CA ILE A 157 -2.46 5.99 5.53
C ILE A 157 -2.06 7.10 6.49
N GLY A 158 -1.12 7.94 6.06
CA GLY A 158 -0.66 9.11 6.80
C GLY A 158 -1.02 10.37 6.03
N GLY A 159 -1.47 11.41 6.72
CA GLY A 159 -1.76 12.67 6.07
C GLY A 159 -1.76 13.84 7.05
N TYR A 160 -1.71 15.05 6.50
CA TYR A 160 -1.80 16.29 7.26
C TYR A 160 -2.71 17.25 6.49
N ALA A 161 -3.85 17.58 7.08
CA ALA A 161 -4.84 18.47 6.47
C ALA A 161 -5.51 19.30 7.56
N ASP A 162 -5.86 20.55 7.23
CA ASP A 162 -6.60 21.46 8.13
C ASP A 162 -5.96 21.64 9.52
N GLY A 163 -4.63 21.57 9.59
CA GLY A 163 -3.86 21.68 10.84
C GLY A 163 -3.80 20.38 11.68
N GLU A 164 -4.45 19.29 11.25
CA GLU A 164 -4.53 18.03 11.99
C GLU A 164 -3.76 16.89 11.30
N SER A 165 -2.96 16.16 12.09
CA SER A 165 -2.29 14.93 11.64
C SER A 165 -3.23 13.73 11.66
N PHE A 166 -3.32 13.01 10.54
CA PHE A 166 -4.11 11.79 10.39
C PHE A 166 -3.21 10.57 10.19
N LEU A 167 -3.45 9.49 10.94
CA LEU A 167 -2.74 8.22 10.80
C LEU A 167 -3.72 7.07 11.00
N GLY A 168 -4.06 6.42 9.90
CA GLY A 168 -5.07 5.37 9.82
C GLY A 168 -4.51 4.03 9.36
N TYR A 169 -5.10 2.96 9.88
CA TYR A 169 -4.82 1.57 9.51
C TYR A 169 -6.01 0.98 8.75
N VAL A 170 -5.74 0.12 7.76
CA VAL A 170 -6.75 -0.73 7.09
C VAL A 170 -6.14 -2.11 6.81
N ASP A 171 -6.83 -3.20 7.17
CA ASP A 171 -6.42 -4.57 6.80
C ASP A 171 -7.22 -5.18 5.64
N MET A 172 -6.81 -6.39 5.22
CA MET A 172 -7.46 -7.18 4.18
C MET A 172 -8.92 -7.58 4.49
N LEU A 173 -9.34 -7.53 5.76
CA LEU A 173 -10.69 -7.84 6.21
C LEU A 173 -11.59 -6.59 6.28
N GLY A 174 -11.02 -5.41 6.06
CA GLY A 174 -11.70 -4.11 6.20
C GLY A 174 -11.79 -3.63 7.64
N VAL A 175 -10.96 -4.15 8.56
CA VAL A 175 -10.77 -3.57 9.89
C VAL A 175 -10.01 -2.27 9.73
N ALA A 176 -10.53 -1.20 10.31
CA ALA A 176 -9.95 0.13 10.21
C ALA A 176 -10.01 0.86 11.55
N TYR A 177 -8.92 1.55 11.89
CA TYR A 177 -8.82 2.37 13.10
C TYR A 177 -7.72 3.43 12.94
N GLU A 178 -7.75 4.42 13.82
CA GLU A 178 -6.74 5.48 13.92
C GLU A 178 -5.91 5.30 15.20
N ALA A 179 -4.63 5.63 15.14
CA ALA A 179 -3.73 5.59 16.30
C ALA A 179 -2.57 6.58 16.15
N PRO A 180 -1.92 7.03 17.24
CA PRO A 180 -0.73 7.88 17.16
C PRO A 180 0.51 7.13 16.64
N SER A 181 0.54 5.79 16.76
CA SER A 181 1.54 4.92 16.14
C SER A 181 0.90 3.66 15.55
N LEU A 182 1.41 3.24 14.39
CA LEU A 182 0.97 2.05 13.69
C LEU A 182 2.19 1.25 13.20
N ALA A 183 2.04 -0.06 13.19
CA ALA A 183 2.99 -0.97 12.58
C ALA A 183 2.27 -2.18 11.97
N THR A 184 2.67 -2.59 10.77
CA THR A 184 2.11 -3.78 10.08
C THR A 184 3.07 -4.96 10.15
N GLY A 185 2.56 -6.16 9.86
CA GLY A 185 3.39 -7.37 9.75
C GLY A 185 4.13 -7.68 11.06
N TYR A 186 5.42 -8.02 10.96
CA TYR A 186 6.28 -8.26 12.14
C TYR A 186 6.53 -7.00 12.96
N GLY A 187 6.43 -5.82 12.34
CA GLY A 187 6.48 -4.52 13.02
C GLY A 187 5.46 -4.37 14.14
N ALA A 188 4.28 -4.97 13.99
CA ALA A 188 3.24 -4.94 15.03
C ALA A 188 3.69 -5.58 16.36
N TYR A 189 4.65 -6.51 16.32
CA TYR A 189 5.15 -7.22 17.50
C TYR A 189 6.49 -6.68 18.00
N LEU A 190 7.36 -6.23 17.09
CA LEU A 190 8.73 -5.81 17.42
C LEU A 190 8.88 -4.29 17.55
N ALA A 191 8.30 -3.52 16.63
CA ALA A 191 8.44 -2.05 16.60
C ALA A 191 7.36 -1.37 17.43
N GLN A 192 6.13 -1.88 17.42
CA GLN A 192 5.01 -1.27 18.14
C GLN A 192 5.27 -1.04 19.64
N PRO A 193 5.91 -1.97 20.40
CA PRO A 193 6.24 -1.72 21.80
C PRO A 193 7.21 -0.54 21.98
N LEU A 194 8.22 -0.41 21.12
CA LEU A 194 9.20 0.67 21.17
C LEU A 194 8.59 2.03 20.81
N LEU A 195 7.66 2.04 19.85
CA LEU A 195 6.89 3.23 19.49
C LEU A 195 5.99 3.67 20.64
N ARG A 196 5.27 2.73 21.25
CA ARG A 196 4.36 3.01 22.37
C ARG A 196 5.09 3.49 23.62
N GLU A 197 6.23 2.89 23.97
CA GLU A 197 7.00 3.28 25.16
C GLU A 197 7.37 4.77 25.14
N VAL A 198 7.74 5.30 23.96
CA VAL A 198 8.06 6.72 23.81
C VAL A 198 6.79 7.58 23.86
N LEU A 199 5.75 7.19 23.14
CA LEU A 199 4.49 7.95 23.08
C LEU A 199 3.72 7.99 24.40
N GLU A 200 3.86 6.98 25.26
CA GLU A 200 3.29 6.98 26.61
C GLU A 200 3.99 7.98 27.54
N LYS A 201 5.31 8.18 27.36
CA LYS A 201 6.10 9.15 28.12
C LYS A 201 5.93 10.57 27.58
N GLN A 202 5.90 10.70 26.26
CA GLN A 202 5.82 11.96 25.54
C GLN A 202 4.84 11.81 24.35
N PRO A 203 3.57 12.23 24.51
CA PRO A 203 2.54 12.01 23.49
C PRO A 203 2.71 12.89 22.25
N VAL A 204 3.48 13.98 22.35
CA VAL A 204 3.77 14.91 21.25
C VAL A 204 5.26 14.90 20.98
N LEU A 205 5.64 14.39 19.81
CA LEU A 205 7.02 14.35 19.34
C LEU A 205 7.28 15.49 18.37
N SER A 206 8.53 15.96 18.31
CA SER A 206 9.01 16.76 17.19
C SER A 206 9.27 15.89 15.96
N GLN A 207 9.39 16.53 14.78
CA GLN A 207 9.72 15.83 13.53
C GLN A 207 11.03 15.02 13.64
N THR A 208 12.06 15.59 14.27
CA THR A 208 13.37 14.96 14.43
C THR A 208 13.29 13.73 15.35
N GLU A 209 12.63 13.86 16.51
CA GLU A 209 12.45 12.74 17.45
C GLU A 209 11.65 11.59 16.82
N ALA A 210 10.59 11.92 16.07
CA ALA A 210 9.79 10.93 15.37
C ALA A 210 10.60 10.18 14.32
N ARG A 211 11.45 10.89 13.57
CA ARG A 211 12.35 10.29 12.58
C ARG A 211 13.35 9.34 13.24
N GLU A 212 14.07 9.80 14.26
CA GLU A 212 15.06 8.99 14.98
C GLU A 212 14.42 7.74 15.60
N LEU A 213 13.21 7.88 16.14
CA LEU A 213 12.44 6.78 16.69
C LEU A 213 12.12 5.72 15.62
N VAL A 214 11.68 6.15 14.44
CA VAL A 214 11.38 5.25 13.32
C VAL A 214 12.64 4.57 12.81
N GLU A 215 13.75 5.29 12.63
CA GLU A 215 15.04 4.71 12.22
C GLU A 215 15.54 3.67 13.24
N ARG A 216 15.41 3.96 14.53
CA ARG A 216 15.71 3.02 15.61
C ARG A 216 14.87 1.74 15.51
N CYS A 217 13.58 1.87 15.22
CA CYS A 217 12.69 0.72 15.04
C CYS A 217 13.05 -0.09 13.79
N MET A 218 13.38 0.57 12.67
CA MET A 218 13.83 -0.09 11.45
C MET A 218 15.10 -0.92 11.67
N ARG A 219 16.04 -0.43 12.49
CA ARG A 219 17.22 -1.18 12.89
C ARG A 219 16.89 -2.47 13.66
N VAL A 220 15.94 -2.40 14.59
CA VAL A 220 15.47 -3.58 15.35
C VAL A 220 14.80 -4.60 14.42
N LEU A 221 14.00 -4.13 13.46
CA LEU A 221 13.40 -5.00 12.45
C LEU A 221 14.47 -5.68 11.60
N TYR A 222 15.48 -4.95 11.15
CA TYR A 222 16.57 -5.55 10.39
C TYR A 222 17.31 -6.66 11.14
N TYR A 223 17.47 -6.54 12.46
CA TYR A 223 18.10 -7.58 13.27
C TYR A 223 17.26 -8.83 13.48
N ARG A 224 15.93 -8.70 13.53
CA ARG A 224 15.04 -9.77 14.04
C ARG A 224 14.02 -10.29 13.02
N ASP A 225 13.76 -9.56 11.95
CA ASP A 225 12.89 -9.98 10.85
C ASP A 225 13.72 -10.50 9.67
N ALA A 226 13.65 -11.81 9.42
CA ALA A 226 14.36 -12.49 8.33
C ALA A 226 13.87 -12.09 6.92
N ARG A 227 12.82 -11.28 6.83
CA ARG A 227 12.27 -10.74 5.58
C ARG A 227 12.37 -9.21 5.52
N SER A 228 13.16 -8.60 6.40
CA SER A 228 13.55 -7.19 6.33
C SER A 228 14.83 -7.01 5.51
N TYR A 229 15.04 -5.82 4.95
CA TYR A 229 16.25 -5.46 4.22
C TYR A 229 16.87 -4.15 4.71
N ASN A 230 18.21 -4.03 4.66
CA ASN A 230 18.93 -2.82 5.11
C ASN A 230 18.91 -1.67 4.08
N ARG A 231 17.77 -1.50 3.40
CA ARG A 231 17.45 -0.34 2.57
C ARG A 231 15.99 0.00 2.73
N PHE A 232 15.72 1.21 3.19
CA PHE A 232 14.36 1.67 3.46
C PHE A 232 14.16 3.11 3.02
N GLN A 233 12.88 3.47 2.90
CA GLN A 233 12.44 4.84 2.63
C GLN A 233 11.70 5.38 3.84
N ILE A 234 11.83 6.68 4.05
CA ILE A 234 11.04 7.43 5.01
C ILE A 234 10.25 8.46 4.21
N ALA A 235 8.94 8.51 4.42
CA ALA A 235 8.09 9.55 3.88
C ALA A 235 7.54 10.39 5.02
N THR A 236 7.58 11.70 4.84
CA THR A 236 7.09 12.67 5.81
C THR A 236 6.04 13.53 5.13
N VAL A 237 4.90 13.71 5.79
CA VAL A 237 3.87 14.66 5.37
C VAL A 237 3.75 15.78 6.39
N THR A 238 3.81 17.00 5.90
CA THR A 238 3.62 18.24 6.67
C THR A 238 2.71 19.18 5.88
N GLU A 239 2.44 20.38 6.40
CA GLU A 239 1.73 21.43 5.66
C GLU A 239 2.35 21.77 4.29
N LYS A 240 3.67 21.60 4.14
CA LYS A 240 4.40 21.87 2.89
C LYS A 240 4.20 20.79 1.83
N GLY A 241 3.65 19.64 2.22
CA GLY A 241 3.37 18.52 1.35
C GLY A 241 4.06 17.22 1.79
N VAL A 242 4.12 16.27 0.85
CA VAL A 242 4.73 14.94 1.04
C VAL A 242 6.16 14.90 0.48
N GLU A 243 7.12 14.62 1.35
CA GLU A 243 8.52 14.37 1.01
C GLU A 243 8.85 12.89 1.21
N ILE A 244 9.50 12.27 0.22
CA ILE A 244 9.92 10.86 0.29
C ILE A 244 11.44 10.80 0.16
N GLU A 245 12.10 10.33 1.20
CA GLU A 245 13.54 10.17 1.27
C GLU A 245 13.95 8.71 1.08
N GLY A 246 15.03 8.49 0.35
CA GLY A 246 15.70 7.19 0.24
C GLY A 246 16.45 6.99 -1.07
N PRO A 247 17.19 5.87 -1.19
CA PRO A 247 17.30 4.78 -0.20
C PRO A 247 18.22 5.14 0.99
N LEU A 248 17.74 4.91 2.21
CA LEU A 248 18.50 5.01 3.47
C LEU A 248 18.95 3.63 3.94
N SER A 249 20.00 3.57 4.78
CA SER A 249 20.48 2.34 5.42
C SER A 249 20.69 2.58 6.91
N ALA A 250 20.42 1.56 7.72
CA ALA A 250 20.61 1.63 9.17
C ALA A 250 22.04 1.22 9.52
N GLU A 251 22.68 1.99 10.42
CA GLU A 251 23.96 1.61 11.02
C GLU A 251 23.76 0.52 12.08
N THR A 252 24.43 -0.61 11.90
CA THR A 252 24.30 -1.80 12.75
C THR A 252 25.56 -2.07 13.56
N ASN A 253 25.39 -2.37 14.85
CA ASN A 253 26.42 -2.90 15.74
C ASN A 253 26.34 -4.45 15.80
N TRP A 254 27.50 -5.13 15.69
CA TRP A 254 27.66 -6.58 15.81
C TRP A 254 28.77 -7.00 16.80
N GLU A 255 29.22 -6.10 17.68
CA GLU A 255 30.32 -6.33 18.65
C GLU A 255 30.06 -7.52 19.58
N ILE A 256 28.78 -7.80 19.89
CA ILE A 256 28.36 -8.95 20.70
C ILE A 256 28.70 -10.30 20.06
N ALA A 257 29.00 -10.35 18.75
CA ALA A 257 29.40 -11.58 18.06
C ALA A 257 30.74 -12.14 18.58
N HIS A 258 31.57 -11.32 19.23
CA HIS A 258 32.80 -11.79 19.87
C HIS A 258 32.57 -12.39 21.27
N MET A 259 31.41 -12.13 21.87
CA MET A 259 31.06 -12.64 23.21
C MET A 259 30.50 -14.07 23.17
N ILE A 260 30.11 -14.55 21.99
CA ILE A 260 29.61 -15.90 21.81
C ILE A 260 30.78 -16.87 21.60
N SER A 261 30.93 -17.82 22.52
CA SER A 261 31.89 -18.93 22.44
C SER A 261 31.21 -20.21 22.89
N GLY A 262 31.45 -21.33 22.19
CA GLY A 262 30.90 -22.63 22.55
C GLY A 262 29.43 -22.81 22.12
N PHE A 263 29.22 -23.62 21.09
CA PHE A 263 27.98 -24.38 20.91
C PHE A 263 28.33 -25.84 21.22
N GLU A 264 28.61 -26.14 22.49
CA GLU A 264 28.55 -27.51 23.01
C GLU A 264 27.25 -27.69 23.79
#